data_AF-A0A8S9BAK3-F1
#
_entry.id   AF-A0A8S9BAK3-F1
#
_cell.length_a   1.000
_cell.length_b   1.000
_cell.length_c   1.000
_cell.angle_alpha   90.00
_cell.angle_beta   90.00
_cell.angle_gamma   90.00
#
_symmetry.space_group_name_H-M   'P 1'
#
loop_
_entity.id
_entity.type
_entity.pdbx_description
1 polymer ?
#
loop_
_entity_poly.entity_id
_entity_poly.type
_entity_poly.pdbx_seq_one_letter_code
_entity_poly.pdbx_strand_id
1 'polypeptide(L)'
;MPALGVFCYGSSILFILQEEANMSLHDYLSGKGDKYDFNELWNQMRGLTDGLDNLHKLYKGTEIAYHRDLKPANILITRGTLKIADFGFLEFRPVSLDDTENTGVISAHNTGYYAPPWHSRYTREDDIWPLACIVSELATSDIQGREEVVKYKEARTADGLSGKDAPRFYLEKKVKSQVLERHRQLRRTVQPWKSADETDETRIFQGKFYSTEFITILNRMFRHGQTHSTLLEVSGRDDVPDVGQVTGCGNN
;
A
#
# COMPACT_ATOMS: atom_id res chain seq x y z
N MET A 1 19.04 -5.77 4.28
CA MET A 1 20.14 -6.59 3.72
C MET A 1 21.45 -6.02 4.25
N PRO A 2 22.34 -6.84 4.82
CA PRO A 2 23.68 -6.35 5.17
C PRO A 2 24.45 -6.02 3.89
N ALA A 3 25.20 -4.92 3.90
CA ALA A 3 26.27 -4.73 2.93
C ALA A 3 27.36 -5.76 3.23
N LEU A 4 27.67 -6.61 2.25
CA LEU A 4 28.73 -7.62 2.34
C LEU A 4 30.12 -7.00 2.18
N GLY A 5 30.18 -5.83 1.56
CA GLY A 5 31.40 -5.06 1.39
C GLY A 5 31.13 -3.73 0.72
N VAL A 6 32.03 -2.78 0.95
CA VAL A 6 32.06 -1.49 0.27
C VAL A 6 33.50 -1.23 -0.15
N PHE A 7 33.74 -0.95 -1.42
CA PHE A 7 35.08 -0.64 -1.91
C PHE A 7 35.03 0.37 -3.07
N CYS A 8 36.09 1.14 -3.21
CA CYS A 8 36.24 2.09 -4.31
C CYS A 8 37.17 1.52 -5.38
N TYR A 9 36.82 1.72 -6.65
CA TYR A 9 37.72 1.48 -7.78
C TYR A 9 38.12 2.82 -8.39
N GLY A 10 39.41 3.14 -8.30
CA GLY A 10 39.90 4.48 -8.62
C GLY A 10 39.28 5.54 -7.69
N SER A 11 39.17 6.77 -8.18
CA SER A 11 38.62 7.91 -7.44
C SER A 11 37.13 8.18 -7.72
N SER A 12 36.48 7.41 -8.60
CA SER A 12 35.17 7.79 -9.14
C SER A 12 34.08 6.72 -9.05
N ILE A 13 34.40 5.46 -8.71
CA ILE A 13 33.42 4.38 -8.65
C ILE A 13 33.38 3.77 -7.26
N LEU A 14 32.21 3.85 -6.62
CA LEU A 14 31.90 3.16 -5.37
C LEU A 14 31.14 1.86 -5.68
N PHE A 15 31.67 0.74 -5.23
CA PHE A 15 30.99 -0.55 -5.25
C PHE A 15 30.41 -0.86 -3.88
N ILE A 16 29.14 -1.27 -3.87
CA ILE A 16 28.45 -1.79 -2.70
C ILE A 16 28.06 -3.22 -3.03
N LEU A 17 28.64 -4.18 -2.30
CA LEU A 17 28.30 -5.59 -2.41
C LEU A 17 27.17 -5.89 -1.44
N GLN A 18 26.12 -6.54 -1.92
CA GLN A 18 24.94 -6.90 -1.13
C GLN A 18 24.58 -8.35 -1.38
N GLU A 19 23.77 -8.90 -0.48
CA GLU A 19 23.10 -10.18 -0.71
C GLU A 19 22.29 -10.14 -2.02
N GLU A 20 22.38 -11.20 -2.81
CA GLU A 20 21.58 -11.33 -4.04
C GLU A 20 20.11 -11.57 -3.71
N ALA A 21 19.23 -10.75 -4.28
CA ALA A 21 17.78 -10.98 -4.22
C ALA A 21 17.32 -11.94 -5.32
N ASN A 22 16.37 -12.83 -5.00
CA ASN A 22 15.79 -13.73 -5.99
C ASN A 22 14.99 -12.96 -7.04
N MET A 23 14.24 -11.95 -6.61
CA MET A 23 13.44 -11.07 -7.46
C MET A 23 12.93 -9.86 -6.67
N SER A 24 12.29 -8.90 -7.33
CA SER A 24 11.52 -7.84 -6.68
C SER A 24 10.07 -8.27 -6.40
N LEU A 25 9.36 -7.53 -5.55
CA LEU A 25 7.92 -7.72 -5.38
C LEU A 25 7.16 -7.35 -6.66
N HIS A 26 7.70 -6.42 -7.47
CA HIS A 26 7.17 -6.15 -8.82
C HIS A 26 7.20 -7.41 -9.69
N ASP A 27 8.33 -8.11 -9.72
CA ASP A 27 8.49 -9.37 -10.45
C ASP A 27 7.52 -10.44 -9.94
N TYR A 28 7.42 -10.60 -8.62
CA TYR A 28 6.48 -11.53 -7.98
C TYR A 28 5.04 -11.25 -8.41
N LEU A 29 4.58 -10.00 -8.31
CA LEU A 29 3.24 -9.57 -8.70
C LEU A 29 2.98 -9.70 -10.21
N SER A 30 4.04 -9.72 -11.03
CA SER A 30 3.95 -9.94 -12.48
C SER A 30 3.82 -11.41 -12.88
N GLY A 31 3.85 -12.34 -11.92
CA GLY A 31 3.71 -13.77 -12.19
C GLY A 31 4.99 -14.59 -12.02
N LYS A 32 6.13 -13.97 -11.69
CA LYS A 32 7.40 -14.69 -11.53
C LYS A 32 7.49 -15.39 -10.17
N GLY A 33 8.18 -16.52 -10.13
CA GLY A 33 8.42 -17.28 -8.90
C GLY A 33 7.17 -17.94 -8.32
N ASP A 34 7.44 -18.71 -7.26
CA ASP A 34 6.42 -19.43 -6.51
C ASP A 34 5.56 -18.47 -5.68
N LYS A 35 4.30 -18.87 -5.47
CA LYS A 35 3.37 -18.10 -4.65
C LYS A 35 3.70 -18.29 -3.18
N TYR A 36 3.57 -17.21 -2.42
CA TYR A 36 3.51 -17.32 -0.97
C TYR A 36 2.22 -18.02 -0.56
N ASP A 37 2.29 -18.84 0.50
CA ASP A 37 1.11 -19.16 1.29
C ASP A 37 0.56 -17.88 1.95
N PHE A 38 -0.75 -17.82 2.20
CA PHE A 38 -1.40 -16.65 2.77
C PHE A 38 -0.79 -16.24 4.12
N ASN A 39 -0.45 -17.20 5.00
CA ASN A 39 0.15 -16.88 6.29
C ASN A 39 1.55 -16.31 6.11
N GLU A 40 2.34 -16.90 5.22
CA GLU A 40 3.70 -16.45 4.95
C GLU A 40 3.69 -15.05 4.35
N LEU A 41 2.82 -14.79 3.36
CA LEU A 41 2.69 -13.48 2.72
C LEU A 41 2.43 -12.38 3.75
N TRP A 42 1.45 -12.59 4.64
CA TRP A 42 1.07 -11.58 5.62
C TRP A 42 2.05 -11.48 6.80
N ASN A 43 2.78 -12.54 7.13
CA ASN A 43 3.93 -12.45 8.04
C ASN A 43 5.08 -11.63 7.42
N GLN A 44 5.37 -11.81 6.12
CA GLN A 44 6.35 -11.00 5.42
C GLN A 44 5.93 -9.53 5.33
N MET A 45 4.63 -9.26 5.14
CA MET A 45 4.12 -7.90 5.20
C MET A 45 4.25 -7.26 6.59
N ARG A 46 4.04 -8.02 7.67
CA ARG A 46 4.33 -7.53 9.03
C ARG A 46 5.81 -7.16 9.18
N GLY A 47 6.72 -8.02 8.71
CA GLY A 47 8.16 -7.72 8.71
C GLY A 47 8.51 -6.46 7.90
N LEU A 48 7.81 -6.23 6.78
CA LEU A 48 7.96 -5.02 5.98
C LEU A 48 7.49 -3.77 6.74
N THR A 49 6.35 -3.85 7.43
CA THR A 49 5.83 -2.74 8.25
C THR A 49 6.75 -2.45 9.44
N ASP A 50 7.30 -3.49 10.09
CA ASP A 50 8.27 -3.33 11.17
C ASP A 50 9.56 -2.68 10.65
N GLY A 51 10.00 -3.05 9.45
CA GLY A 51 11.14 -2.42 8.79
C GLY A 51 10.93 -0.93 8.52
N LEU A 52 9.73 -0.53 8.08
CA LEU A 52 9.39 0.87 7.86
C LEU A 52 9.24 1.65 9.17
N ASP A 53 8.59 1.07 10.19
CA ASP A 53 8.50 1.65 11.53
C ASP A 53 9.88 1.92 12.12
N ASN A 54 10.84 1.00 11.90
CA ASN A 54 12.22 1.21 12.32
C ASN A 54 12.91 2.40 11.62
N LEU A 55 12.62 2.68 10.34
CA LEU A 55 13.10 3.90 9.67
C LEU A 55 12.50 5.16 10.28
N HIS A 56 11.22 5.09 10.66
CA HIS A 56 10.46 6.23 11.18
C HIS A 56 10.74 6.56 12.66
N LYS A 57 11.58 5.78 13.35
CA LYS A 57 12.05 6.07 14.71
C LYS A 57 13.04 7.24 14.73
N LEU A 58 13.17 7.87 15.90
CA LEU A 58 14.13 8.94 16.12
C LEU A 58 15.57 8.43 16.00
N TYR A 59 16.27 8.94 14.99
CA TYR A 59 17.70 8.84 14.84
C TYR A 59 18.38 9.96 15.64
N LYS A 60 19.34 9.58 16.49
CA LYS A 60 20.08 10.50 17.40
C LYS A 60 19.17 11.43 18.22
N GLY A 61 17.93 11.01 18.49
CA GLY A 61 16.94 11.76 19.25
C GLY A 61 16.39 13.03 18.57
N THR A 62 16.78 13.32 17.32
CA THR A 62 16.48 14.62 16.69
C THR A 62 16.00 14.52 15.25
N GLU A 63 16.19 13.38 14.58
CA GLU A 63 15.86 13.22 13.16
C GLU A 63 15.01 11.97 12.91
N ILE A 64 14.22 11.97 11.84
CA ILE A 64 13.50 10.80 11.33
C ILE A 64 14.02 10.49 9.93
N ALA A 65 14.23 9.21 9.60
CA ALA A 65 14.57 8.80 8.25
C ALA A 65 13.30 8.48 7.45
N TYR A 66 13.19 9.06 6.26
CA TYR A 66 12.12 8.77 5.31
C TYR A 66 12.68 8.02 4.11
N HIS A 67 12.01 6.96 3.65
CA HIS A 67 12.47 6.16 2.52
C HIS A 67 12.30 6.89 1.19
N ARG A 68 11.13 7.53 0.99
CA ARG A 68 10.84 8.42 -0.15
C ARG A 68 10.84 7.79 -1.53
N ASP A 69 11.06 6.47 -1.65
CA ASP A 69 10.89 5.71 -2.90
C ASP A 69 10.33 4.29 -2.70
N LEU A 70 9.35 4.14 -1.82
CA LEU A 70 8.65 2.85 -1.67
C LEU A 70 7.78 2.55 -2.90
N LYS A 71 8.00 1.37 -3.48
CA LYS A 71 7.25 0.79 -4.59
C LYS A 71 7.59 -0.71 -4.69
N PRO A 72 6.78 -1.55 -5.37
CA PRO A 72 7.06 -2.98 -5.48
C PRO A 72 8.45 -3.31 -6.06
N ALA A 73 9.02 -2.47 -6.91
CA ALA A 73 10.38 -2.68 -7.44
C ALA A 73 11.48 -2.52 -6.37
N ASN A 74 11.21 -1.75 -5.32
CA ASN A 74 12.13 -1.47 -4.21
C ASN A 74 11.84 -2.34 -2.97
N ILE A 75 10.94 -3.32 -3.10
CA ILE A 75 10.80 -4.41 -2.13
C ILE A 75 11.41 -5.65 -2.77
N LEU A 76 12.50 -6.15 -2.20
CA LEU A 76 13.19 -7.33 -2.72
C LEU A 76 12.76 -8.58 -1.96
N ILE A 77 12.68 -9.70 -2.67
CA ILE A 77 12.48 -11.04 -2.12
C ILE A 77 13.84 -11.73 -2.05
N THR A 78 14.26 -12.08 -0.85
CA THR A 78 15.50 -12.81 -0.62
C THR A 78 15.26 -14.01 0.26
N ARG A 79 15.41 -15.21 -0.31
CA ARG A 79 15.15 -16.50 0.37
C ARG A 79 13.76 -16.53 1.05
N GLY A 80 12.75 -16.04 0.33
CA GLY A 80 11.38 -15.93 0.84
C GLY A 80 11.12 -14.72 1.74
N THR A 81 12.13 -13.95 2.15
CA THR A 81 11.93 -12.76 3.00
C THR A 81 11.73 -11.49 2.17
N LEU A 82 10.67 -10.70 2.46
CA LEU A 82 10.49 -9.35 1.91
C LEU A 82 11.39 -8.34 2.63
N LYS A 83 12.14 -7.54 1.86
CA LYS A 83 13.10 -6.55 2.39
C LYS A 83 12.94 -5.23 1.65
N ILE A 84 12.87 -4.13 2.41
CA ILE A 84 12.97 -2.77 1.86
C ILE A 84 14.39 -2.57 1.29
N ALA A 85 14.47 -2.02 0.09
CA ALA A 85 15.70 -1.75 -0.63
C ALA A 85 15.65 -0.40 -1.34
N ASP A 86 16.80 0.00 -1.90
CA ASP A 86 17.00 1.27 -2.60
C ASP A 86 16.77 2.52 -1.73
N PHE A 87 17.73 2.71 -0.82
CA PHE A 87 17.80 3.89 0.04
C PHE A 87 18.42 5.11 -0.66
N GLY A 88 18.50 5.12 -2.01
CA GLY A 88 19.13 6.20 -2.77
C GLY A 88 18.44 7.57 -2.61
N PHE A 89 17.16 7.56 -2.22
CA PHE A 89 16.38 8.76 -1.91
C PHE A 89 16.13 9.00 -0.42
N LEU A 90 16.67 8.13 0.45
CA LEU A 90 16.47 8.25 1.88
C LEU A 90 16.97 9.60 2.38
N GLU A 91 16.19 10.24 3.24
CA GLU A 91 16.56 11.51 3.83
C GLU A 91 16.25 11.54 5.33
N PHE A 92 17.23 11.99 6.12
CA PHE A 92 17.03 12.33 7.53
C PHE A 92 16.48 13.74 7.63
N ARG A 93 15.42 13.93 8.41
CA ARG A 93 14.79 15.23 8.62
C ARG A 93 14.66 15.52 10.11
N PRO A 94 14.99 16.73 10.57
CA PRO A 94 14.85 17.10 11.97
C PRO A 94 13.39 17.11 12.41
N VAL A 95 13.16 16.73 13.66
CA VAL A 95 11.91 16.92 14.40
C VAL A 95 12.05 18.23 15.18
N SER A 96 11.44 19.29 14.69
CA SER A 96 11.31 20.58 15.39
C SER A 96 10.34 20.50 16.57
N LEU A 97 10.53 21.32 17.62
CA LEU A 97 9.79 21.22 18.89
C LEU A 97 8.31 21.61 18.82
N ASP A 98 7.84 22.17 17.69
CA ASP A 98 6.42 22.35 17.36
C ASP A 98 5.81 21.11 16.67
N ASP A 99 6.59 20.03 16.50
CA ASP A 99 6.22 18.82 15.75
C ASP A 99 5.53 17.77 16.61
N THR A 100 4.37 18.11 17.15
CA THR A 100 3.40 17.07 17.49
C THR A 100 2.57 16.60 16.30
N GLU A 101 2.49 17.31 15.17
CA GLU A 101 1.66 16.83 14.03
C GLU A 101 2.09 17.24 12.60
N ASN A 102 3.20 17.94 12.33
CA ASN A 102 3.43 18.45 10.96
C ASN A 102 4.91 18.66 10.58
N THR A 103 5.68 17.58 10.51
CA THR A 103 7.01 17.65 9.88
C THR A 103 6.84 17.72 8.37
N GLY A 104 7.35 18.76 7.72
CA GLY A 104 7.76 18.54 6.35
C GLY A 104 8.20 19.76 5.58
N VAL A 105 8.97 19.47 4.55
CA VAL A 105 9.57 20.41 3.61
C VAL A 105 9.26 19.94 2.18
N ILE A 106 9.40 20.86 1.22
CA ILE A 106 9.00 20.77 -0.19
C ILE A 106 9.26 19.38 -0.79
N SER A 107 8.18 18.68 -1.16
CA SER A 107 8.19 17.42 -1.88
C SER A 107 8.61 17.67 -3.34
N ALA A 108 9.83 17.26 -3.71
CA ALA A 108 10.38 17.40 -5.07
C ALA A 108 10.69 16.04 -5.73
N HIS A 109 10.36 14.91 -5.11
CA HIS A 109 10.71 13.58 -5.63
C HIS A 109 9.46 12.76 -5.90
N ASN A 110 9.43 12.17 -7.10
CA ASN A 110 8.25 11.63 -7.74
C ASN A 110 8.40 10.11 -7.81
N THR A 111 7.83 9.40 -6.83
CA THR A 111 7.86 7.93 -6.69
C THR A 111 6.94 7.22 -7.69
N GLY A 112 7.09 7.59 -8.97
CA GLY A 112 6.33 7.06 -10.08
C GLY A 112 4.82 7.01 -9.80
N TYR A 113 4.22 5.84 -10.03
CA TYR A 113 2.79 5.62 -9.90
C TYR A 113 2.31 5.31 -8.47
N TYR A 114 3.24 5.12 -7.53
CA TYR A 114 2.97 4.79 -6.14
C TYR A 114 3.04 6.02 -5.22
N ALA A 115 3.48 7.15 -5.75
CA ALA A 115 3.61 8.39 -5.02
C ALA A 115 2.30 8.85 -4.37
N PRO A 116 2.37 9.52 -3.22
CA PRO A 116 1.25 10.29 -2.68
C PRO A 116 0.93 11.52 -3.55
N PRO A 117 -0.26 12.12 -3.37
CA PRO A 117 -0.55 13.48 -3.83
C PRO A 117 0.51 14.46 -3.34
N TRP A 118 0.91 15.42 -4.19
CA TRP A 118 1.86 16.44 -3.76
C TRP A 118 1.27 17.30 -2.63
N HIS A 119 2.09 17.53 -1.61
CA HIS A 119 1.89 18.56 -0.62
C HIS A 119 3.21 19.21 -0.22
N SER A 120 3.11 20.30 0.53
CA SER A 120 4.24 21.17 0.86
C SER A 120 5.24 20.54 1.83
N ARG A 121 4.89 19.42 2.48
CA ARG A 121 5.58 18.91 3.66
C ARG A 121 5.71 17.39 3.67
N TYR A 122 6.89 16.82 3.46
CA TYR A 122 7.07 15.35 3.58
C TYR A 122 6.95 14.84 5.03
N THR A 123 6.02 13.93 5.31
CA THR A 123 5.72 13.33 6.62
C THR A 123 5.84 11.79 6.58
N ARG A 124 5.53 11.09 7.68
CA ARG A 124 5.48 9.61 7.70
C ARG A 124 4.40 9.07 6.77
N GLU A 125 3.30 9.81 6.61
CA GLU A 125 2.18 9.48 5.74
C GLU A 125 2.61 9.35 4.27
N ASP A 126 3.64 10.07 3.83
CA ASP A 126 4.18 9.94 2.48
C ASP A 126 4.90 8.61 2.22
N ASP A 127 5.40 7.93 3.24
CA ASP A 127 5.93 6.56 3.16
C ASP A 127 4.81 5.52 3.43
N ILE A 128 3.77 5.87 4.20
CA ILE A 128 2.61 5.01 4.45
C ILE A 128 1.72 4.89 3.22
N TRP A 129 1.57 5.95 2.43
CA TRP A 129 0.78 5.93 1.18
C TRP A 129 1.27 4.87 0.18
N PRO A 130 2.54 4.82 -0.24
CA PRO A 130 3.02 3.77 -1.15
C PRO A 130 2.97 2.38 -0.51
N LEU A 131 3.09 2.27 0.82
CA LEU A 131 2.82 1.01 1.52
C LEU A 131 1.35 0.58 1.36
N ALA A 132 0.38 1.51 1.44
CA ALA A 132 -1.03 1.23 1.19
C ALA A 132 -1.28 0.70 -0.23
N CYS A 133 -0.61 1.30 -1.21
CA CYS A 133 -0.62 0.85 -2.59
C CYS A 133 -0.13 -0.61 -2.72
N ILE A 134 0.97 -0.95 -2.04
CA ILE A 134 1.55 -2.30 -2.02
C ILE A 134 0.61 -3.31 -1.34
N VAL A 135 0.07 -2.96 -0.16
CA VAL A 135 -0.91 -3.79 0.58
C VAL A 135 -2.14 -4.06 -0.28
N SER A 136 -2.64 -3.04 -0.98
CA SER A 136 -3.79 -3.15 -1.89
C SER A 136 -3.54 -4.15 -3.03
N GLU A 137 -2.39 -4.07 -3.70
CA GLU A 137 -2.02 -5.01 -4.78
C GLU A 137 -1.79 -6.44 -4.25
N LEU A 138 -1.18 -6.59 -3.07
CA LEU A 138 -0.98 -7.89 -2.44
C LEU A 138 -2.30 -8.54 -2.01
N ALA A 139 -3.25 -7.76 -1.46
CA ALA A 139 -4.57 -8.26 -1.13
C ALA A 139 -5.34 -8.73 -2.37
N THR A 140 -5.22 -8.00 -3.50
CA THR A 140 -5.76 -8.47 -4.78
C THR A 140 -5.10 -9.78 -5.22
N SER A 141 -3.77 -9.88 -5.13
CA SER A 141 -3.05 -11.10 -5.49
C SER A 141 -3.44 -12.31 -4.65
N ASP A 142 -3.60 -12.12 -3.33
CA ASP A 142 -3.90 -13.20 -2.39
C ASP A 142 -5.33 -13.72 -2.57
N ILE A 143 -6.31 -12.81 -2.69
CA ILE A 143 -7.73 -13.18 -2.81
C ILE A 143 -8.08 -13.69 -4.21
N GLN A 144 -7.56 -13.03 -5.25
CA GLN A 144 -8.07 -13.19 -6.63
C GLN A 144 -7.01 -13.65 -7.64
N GLY A 145 -5.74 -13.74 -7.23
CA GLY A 145 -4.63 -14.11 -8.10
C GLY A 145 -3.87 -12.93 -8.70
N ARG A 146 -2.66 -13.21 -9.20
CA ARG A 146 -1.74 -12.20 -9.73
C ARG A 146 -2.25 -11.56 -11.02
N GLU A 147 -3.06 -12.29 -11.77
CA GLU A 147 -3.70 -11.83 -13.01
C GLU A 147 -4.67 -10.67 -12.74
N GLU A 148 -5.34 -10.66 -11.58
CA GLU A 148 -6.25 -9.58 -11.19
C GLU A 148 -5.50 -8.30 -10.78
N VAL A 149 -4.22 -8.40 -10.38
CA VAL A 149 -3.38 -7.23 -10.13
C VAL A 149 -3.16 -6.44 -11.42
N VAL A 150 -3.05 -7.11 -12.57
CA VAL A 150 -2.95 -6.45 -13.88
C VAL A 150 -4.23 -5.67 -14.19
N LYS A 151 -5.40 -6.31 -14.03
CA LYS A 151 -6.71 -5.67 -14.23
C LYS A 151 -6.96 -4.52 -13.25
N TYR A 152 -6.43 -4.63 -12.02
CA TYR A 152 -6.46 -3.54 -11.07
C TYR A 152 -5.60 -2.36 -11.56
N LYS A 153 -4.37 -2.62 -12.02
CA LYS A 153 -3.48 -1.59 -12.56
C LYS A 153 -4.07 -0.87 -13.78
N GLU A 154 -4.78 -1.61 -14.63
CA GLU A 154 -5.52 -1.04 -15.76
C GLU A 154 -6.71 -0.21 -15.30
N ALA A 155 -7.55 -0.72 -14.39
CA ALA A 155 -8.74 -0.02 -13.91
C ALA A 155 -8.44 1.37 -13.32
N ARG A 156 -7.32 1.53 -12.59
CA ARG A 156 -6.92 2.84 -12.04
C ARG A 156 -6.44 3.86 -13.09
N THR A 157 -6.26 3.47 -14.36
CA THR A 157 -5.98 4.43 -15.45
C THR A 157 -7.24 5.07 -16.03
N ALA A 158 -8.43 4.56 -15.71
CA ALA A 158 -9.68 4.94 -16.37
C ALA A 158 -10.31 6.27 -15.92
N ASP A 159 -9.82 6.89 -14.85
CA ASP A 159 -10.48 8.05 -14.21
C ASP A 159 -10.15 9.43 -14.86
N GLY A 160 -9.58 9.45 -16.08
CA GLY A 160 -9.20 10.68 -16.77
C GLY A 160 -10.28 11.22 -17.70
N LEU A 161 -10.40 12.55 -17.80
CA LEU A 161 -11.30 13.25 -18.73
C LEU A 161 -11.09 12.86 -20.21
N SER A 162 -9.91 12.35 -20.57
CA SER A 162 -9.52 11.89 -21.91
C SER A 162 -9.64 10.36 -22.11
N GLY A 163 -10.09 9.62 -21.08
CA GLY A 163 -10.13 8.15 -21.10
C GLY A 163 -8.77 7.46 -20.86
N LYS A 164 -7.70 8.22 -20.57
CA LYS A 164 -6.40 7.69 -20.08
C LYS A 164 -5.79 8.69 -19.10
N ASP A 165 -5.86 8.39 -17.81
CA ASP A 165 -5.16 9.12 -16.76
C ASP A 165 -3.85 8.43 -16.38
N ALA A 166 -2.99 9.13 -15.63
CA ALA A 166 -1.81 8.56 -15.01
C ALA A 166 -2.19 7.33 -14.17
N PRO A 167 -1.41 6.23 -14.18
CA PRO A 167 -1.67 5.03 -13.39
C PRO A 167 -1.44 5.22 -11.89
N ARG A 168 -1.52 6.45 -11.38
CA ARG A 168 -1.46 6.77 -9.94
C ARG A 168 -2.72 6.27 -9.23
N PHE A 169 -2.62 6.08 -7.91
CA PHE A 169 -3.75 5.70 -7.04
C PHE A 169 -4.70 6.86 -6.70
N TYR A 170 -4.34 8.09 -7.08
CA TYR A 170 -5.11 9.29 -6.80
C TYR A 170 -5.33 10.12 -8.07
N LEU A 171 -6.36 10.95 -8.02
CA LEU A 171 -6.59 12.06 -8.92
C LEU A 171 -6.64 13.33 -8.06
N GLU A 172 -5.85 14.35 -8.43
CA GLU A 172 -5.63 15.56 -7.65
C GLU A 172 -5.12 15.27 -6.22
N LYS A 173 -6.01 15.24 -5.22
CA LYS A 173 -5.71 14.93 -3.81
C LYS A 173 -6.59 13.81 -3.24
N LYS A 174 -7.38 13.14 -4.07
CA LYS A 174 -8.33 12.10 -3.63
C LYS A 174 -7.95 10.75 -4.22
N VAL A 175 -8.11 9.70 -3.43
CA VAL A 175 -8.01 8.32 -3.92
C VAL A 175 -9.04 8.11 -5.04
N LYS A 176 -8.60 7.49 -6.12
CA LYS A 176 -9.44 7.16 -7.27
C LYS A 176 -10.63 6.28 -6.88
N SER A 177 -11.78 6.52 -7.49
CA SER A 177 -12.98 5.73 -7.21
C SER A 177 -12.76 4.25 -7.55
N GLN A 178 -11.97 3.95 -8.59
CA GLN A 178 -11.64 2.57 -8.98
C GLN A 178 -10.75 1.87 -7.96
N VAL A 179 -9.86 2.58 -7.28
CA VAL A 179 -9.05 2.03 -6.18
C VAL A 179 -9.97 1.63 -5.02
N LEU A 180 -10.86 2.55 -4.61
CA LEU A 180 -11.82 2.26 -3.54
C LEU A 180 -12.79 1.14 -3.92
N GLU A 181 -13.23 1.10 -5.18
CA GLU A 181 -14.11 0.04 -5.66
C GLU A 181 -13.43 -1.32 -5.66
N ARG A 182 -12.14 -1.39 -6.01
CA ARG A 182 -11.35 -2.61 -5.88
C ARG A 182 -11.31 -3.10 -4.44
N HIS A 183 -11.12 -2.21 -3.46
CA HIS A 183 -11.17 -2.60 -2.04
C HIS A 183 -12.56 -3.13 -1.63
N ARG A 184 -13.64 -2.53 -2.14
CA ARG A 184 -15.01 -3.06 -1.92
C ARG A 184 -15.21 -4.42 -2.57
N GLN A 185 -14.68 -4.62 -3.77
CA GLN A 185 -14.74 -5.91 -4.48
C GLN A 185 -14.03 -7.01 -3.69
N LEU A 186 -12.82 -6.76 -3.18
CA LEU A 186 -12.11 -7.71 -2.32
C LEU A 186 -12.98 -8.15 -1.14
N ARG A 187 -13.61 -7.18 -0.46
CA ARG A 187 -14.54 -7.48 0.64
C ARG A 187 -15.71 -8.34 0.17
N ARG A 188 -16.36 -8.01 -0.95
CA ARG A 188 -17.49 -8.79 -1.48
C ARG A 188 -17.07 -10.21 -1.84
N THR A 189 -15.87 -10.40 -2.39
CA THR A 189 -15.33 -11.72 -2.74
C THR A 189 -15.15 -12.61 -1.51
N VAL A 190 -14.68 -12.07 -0.39
CA VAL A 190 -14.41 -12.87 0.82
C VAL A 190 -15.60 -13.03 1.76
N GLN A 191 -16.69 -12.26 1.60
CA GLN A 191 -17.87 -12.36 2.49
C GLN A 191 -18.45 -13.78 2.56
N PRO A 192 -18.66 -14.50 1.45
CA PRO A 192 -19.22 -15.85 1.49
C PRO A 192 -18.34 -16.85 2.25
N TRP A 193 -17.03 -16.60 2.32
CA TRP A 193 -16.05 -17.49 2.96
C TRP A 193 -16.08 -17.46 4.50
N LYS A 194 -16.93 -16.61 5.08
CA LYS A 194 -17.22 -16.60 6.52
C LYS A 194 -18.25 -17.64 6.94
N SER A 195 -18.81 -18.38 5.98
CA SER A 195 -19.76 -19.46 6.25
C SER A 195 -19.15 -20.48 7.21
N ALA A 196 -19.98 -21.01 8.12
CA ALA A 196 -19.58 -22.09 9.02
C ALA A 196 -19.26 -23.40 8.28
N ASP A 197 -19.75 -23.53 7.04
CA ASP A 197 -19.56 -24.72 6.19
C ASP A 197 -18.34 -24.63 5.25
N GLU A 198 -17.59 -23.52 5.27
CA GLU A 198 -16.37 -23.41 4.48
C GLU A 198 -15.28 -24.35 5.04
N THR A 199 -14.65 -25.11 4.15
CA THR A 199 -13.66 -26.15 4.52
C THR A 199 -12.27 -25.87 3.94
N ASP A 200 -12.17 -24.97 2.96
CA ASP A 200 -10.90 -24.52 2.43
C ASP A 200 -10.18 -23.60 3.44
N GLU A 201 -9.07 -24.06 4.01
CA GLU A 201 -8.32 -23.34 5.04
C GLU A 201 -7.90 -21.93 4.60
N THR A 202 -7.56 -21.76 3.32
CA THR A 202 -7.19 -20.45 2.75
C THR A 202 -8.38 -19.53 2.79
N ARG A 203 -9.55 -19.98 2.33
CA ARG A 203 -10.78 -19.18 2.37
C ARG A 203 -11.25 -18.87 3.78
N ILE A 204 -11.13 -19.82 4.70
CA ILE A 204 -11.44 -19.59 6.12
C ILE A 204 -10.56 -18.46 6.68
N PHE A 205 -9.25 -18.50 6.41
CA PHE A 205 -8.34 -17.43 6.80
C PHE A 205 -8.72 -16.11 6.14
N GLN A 206 -8.83 -16.09 4.82
CA GLN A 206 -9.09 -14.87 4.03
C GLN A 206 -10.43 -14.23 4.41
N GLY A 207 -11.48 -15.03 4.64
CA GLY A 207 -12.79 -14.57 5.11
C GLY A 207 -12.71 -13.85 6.47
N LYS A 208 -11.81 -14.28 7.36
CA LYS A 208 -11.57 -13.64 8.66
C LYS A 208 -10.63 -12.43 8.55
N PHE A 209 -9.53 -12.59 7.81
CA PHE A 209 -8.45 -11.62 7.71
C PHE A 209 -8.89 -10.34 6.97
N TYR A 210 -9.53 -10.50 5.81
CA TYR A 210 -10.02 -9.39 4.98
C TYR A 210 -11.37 -8.84 5.47
N SER A 211 -11.38 -8.48 6.75
CA SER A 211 -12.52 -7.92 7.45
C SER A 211 -12.84 -6.48 7.04
N THR A 212 -13.97 -5.95 7.53
CA THR A 212 -14.29 -4.53 7.42
C THR A 212 -13.18 -3.66 8.05
N GLU A 213 -12.57 -4.14 9.13
CA GLU A 213 -11.47 -3.42 9.80
C GLU A 213 -10.23 -3.35 8.91
N PHE A 214 -9.83 -4.45 8.28
CA PHE A 214 -8.70 -4.47 7.34
C PHE A 214 -8.89 -3.43 6.22
N ILE A 215 -10.07 -3.41 5.59
CA ILE A 215 -10.39 -2.45 4.52
C ILE A 215 -10.42 -1.01 5.05
N THR A 216 -10.87 -0.82 6.29
CA THR A 216 -10.88 0.50 6.95
C THR A 216 -9.47 1.01 7.20
N ILE A 217 -8.58 0.16 7.73
CA ILE A 217 -7.16 0.48 7.93
C ILE A 217 -6.50 0.80 6.59
N LEU A 218 -6.66 -0.08 5.59
CA LEU A 218 -6.10 0.13 4.25
C LEU A 218 -6.52 1.48 3.65
N ASN A 219 -7.81 1.81 3.73
CA ASN A 219 -8.31 3.11 3.23
C ASN A 219 -7.82 4.30 4.05
N ARG A 220 -7.57 4.14 5.36
CA ARG A 220 -7.00 5.19 6.21
C ARG A 220 -5.54 5.48 5.88
N MET A 221 -4.78 4.49 5.42
CA MET A 221 -3.39 4.69 4.99
C MET A 221 -3.24 5.60 3.77
N PHE A 222 -4.32 5.82 3.00
CA PHE A 222 -4.36 6.80 1.92
C PHE A 222 -4.79 8.21 2.37
N ARG A 223 -4.82 8.51 3.68
CA ARG A 223 -5.17 9.85 4.16
C ARG A 223 -3.92 10.67 4.41
N HIS A 224 -3.92 11.91 3.92
CA HIS A 224 -2.96 12.94 4.30
C HIS A 224 -3.64 13.98 5.20
N GLY A 225 -3.03 14.30 6.34
CA GLY A 225 -3.31 15.52 7.11
C GLY A 225 -4.73 15.71 7.66
N GLN A 226 -5.48 14.63 7.94
CA GLN A 226 -6.67 14.76 8.80
C GLN A 226 -6.28 14.47 10.24
N THR A 227 -6.26 15.52 11.04
CA THR A 227 -6.07 15.51 12.49
C THR A 227 -6.86 14.38 13.15
N HIS A 228 -6.32 13.86 14.26
CA HIS A 228 -6.96 12.92 15.19
C HIS A 228 -8.37 13.35 15.69
N SER A 229 -8.85 14.54 15.31
CA SER A 229 -10.15 15.13 15.67
C SER A 229 -11.38 14.44 15.05
N THR A 230 -11.25 13.56 14.06
CA THR A 230 -12.42 12.83 13.48
C THR A 230 -12.56 11.38 13.96
N LEU A 231 -11.90 11.02 15.06
CA LEU A 231 -12.09 9.74 15.74
C LEU A 231 -13.49 9.55 16.37
N LEU A 232 -14.38 10.55 16.30
CA LEU A 232 -15.73 10.50 16.88
C LEU A 232 -16.91 10.70 15.91
N GLU A 233 -16.69 10.79 14.59
CA GLU A 233 -17.80 10.98 13.62
C GLU A 233 -18.00 9.85 12.60
N VAL A 234 -17.72 8.61 13.00
CA VAL A 234 -18.35 7.47 12.31
C VAL A 234 -19.10 6.63 13.33
N SER A 235 -20.14 7.23 13.91
CA SER A 235 -21.33 6.47 14.29
C SER A 235 -22.36 6.64 13.18
N GLY A 236 -22.78 5.52 12.58
CA GLY A 236 -24.00 5.40 11.79
C GLY A 236 -24.00 6.06 10.41
N ARG A 237 -23.84 5.24 9.37
CA ARG A 237 -24.88 5.04 8.34
C ARG A 237 -24.47 3.91 7.40
N ASP A 238 -25.06 2.75 7.67
CA ASP A 238 -25.25 1.69 6.69
C ASP A 238 -26.27 2.18 5.66
N ASP A 239 -25.80 2.82 4.58
CA ASP A 239 -26.63 3.03 3.39
C ASP A 239 -26.49 1.80 2.48
N VAL A 240 -27.29 0.78 2.80
CA VAL A 240 -27.65 -0.30 1.87
C VAL A 240 -28.61 0.30 0.83
N PRO A 241 -28.35 0.19 -0.48
CA PRO A 241 -29.35 0.54 -1.48
C PRO A 241 -30.45 -0.52 -1.48
N ASP A 242 -31.67 -0.11 -1.13
CA ASP A 242 -32.88 -0.91 -1.25
C ASP A 242 -33.17 -1.20 -2.73
N VAL A 243 -33.27 -2.47 -3.08
CA VAL A 243 -33.67 -2.97 -4.40
C VAL A 243 -34.99 -3.71 -4.24
N GLY A 244 -36.09 -3.03 -4.54
CA GLY A 244 -37.44 -3.56 -4.66
C GLY A 244 -38.43 -2.41 -4.44
N GLN A 245 -39.23 -1.97 -5.41
CA GLN A 245 -40.21 -2.77 -6.10
C GLN A 245 -40.49 -2.19 -7.50
N VAL A 246 -40.43 -3.08 -8.49
CA VAL A 246 -41.15 -2.96 -9.76
C VAL A 246 -42.51 -3.61 -9.57
N THR A 247 -43.58 -2.82 -9.62
CA THR A 247 -44.96 -3.10 -10.10
C THR A 247 -45.69 -1.75 -10.01
N GLY A 248 -46.24 -1.12 -11.04
CA GLY A 248 -47.06 -1.66 -12.13
C GLY A 248 -48.51 -1.19 -11.93
N CYS A 249 -49.07 -0.49 -12.94
CA CYS A 249 -50.46 -0.03 -13.12
C CYS A 249 -50.87 1.22 -12.31
N GLY A 250 -51.50 2.26 -12.87
CA GLY A 250 -52.32 2.36 -14.09
C GLY A 250 -53.80 2.44 -13.72
N ASN A 251 -54.46 3.53 -14.14
CA ASN A 251 -55.88 3.90 -14.00
C ASN A 251 -56.27 4.42 -12.59
N ASN A 252 -56.91 5.57 -12.41
CA ASN A 252 -57.84 6.37 -13.23
C ASN A 252 -57.58 7.87 -13.01
#